data_AF-A0A7K2YE58-F1
#
_entry.id   AF-A0A7K2YE58-F1
#
_cell.length_a   1.000
_cell.length_b   1.000
_cell.length_c   1.000
_cell.angle_alpha   90.00
_cell.angle_beta   90.00
_cell.angle_gamma   90.00
#
_symmetry.space_group_name_H-M   'P 1'
#
loop_
_entity.id
_entity.type
_entity.pdbx_description
1 polymer ?
#
loop_
_entity_poly.entity_id
_entity_poly.type
_entity_poly.pdbx_seq_one_letter_code
_entity_poly.pdbx_strand_id
1 'polypeptide(L)'
;MSSSSDAASPLPARTPGLPTRVPQPRQGGRHRRPDSHELPEAAKPLILAVPGPASEALAALVGEVALLARADLTGLDIRPIVIEADNTDLAAIMRGASAAVVVPLLLGPDPVAAAHTDAVLAATEGEFTRTGVLGPHPFLAEVLHERLSEAGLARADRARLFSVATAAEGIVLVTTGGPEA
;
A
#
# COMPACT_ATOMS: atom_id res chain seq x y z
N MET A 1 58.14 -50.20 9.25
CA MET A 1 58.46 -49.90 7.84
C MET A 1 57.64 -50.84 6.97
N SER A 2 56.73 -50.27 6.17
CA SER A 2 55.99 -50.81 5.02
C SER A 2 55.53 -52.28 5.02
N SER A 3 54.21 -52.54 4.99
CA SER A 3 53.46 -52.76 3.75
C SER A 3 52.05 -53.36 4.00
N SER A 4 51.05 -52.76 3.33
CA SER A 4 49.86 -53.34 2.67
C SER A 4 49.01 -54.44 3.33
N SER A 5 47.69 -54.22 3.34
CA SER A 5 46.60 -55.12 2.87
C SER A 5 45.31 -54.81 3.67
N ASP A 6 44.30 -54.18 3.06
CA ASP A 6 43.03 -54.82 2.61
C ASP A 6 42.09 -55.13 3.80
N ALA A 7 40.87 -54.63 3.94
CA ALA A 7 39.81 -54.52 2.95
C ALA A 7 38.76 -53.47 3.36
N ALA A 8 38.39 -52.57 2.45
CA ALA A 8 37.17 -51.79 2.56
C ALA A 8 36.04 -52.57 1.87
N SER A 9 35.01 -52.92 2.64
CA SER A 9 33.77 -53.54 2.12
C SER A 9 33.16 -52.69 1.00
N PRO A 10 32.61 -53.28 -0.07
CA PRO A 10 31.95 -52.52 -1.11
C PRO A 10 30.65 -51.90 -0.59
N LEU A 11 30.49 -50.59 -0.81
CA LEU A 11 29.23 -49.86 -0.65
C LEU A 11 28.15 -50.48 -1.57
N PRO A 12 26.88 -50.62 -1.11
CA PRO A 12 25.82 -51.16 -1.95
C PRO A 12 25.54 -50.24 -3.15
N ALA A 13 25.36 -50.87 -4.32
CA ALA A 13 25.02 -50.19 -5.56
C ALA A 13 23.70 -49.40 -5.42
N ARG A 14 23.71 -48.12 -5.84
CA ARG A 14 22.50 -47.28 -5.84
C ARG A 14 21.49 -47.84 -6.86
N THR A 15 20.29 -48.14 -6.39
CA THR A 15 19.11 -48.43 -7.21
C THR A 15 18.86 -47.27 -8.19
N PRO A 16 18.58 -47.52 -9.49
CA PRO A 16 18.26 -46.45 -10.43
C PRO A 16 16.95 -45.76 -10.00
N GLY A 17 17.02 -44.48 -9.65
CA GLY A 17 15.86 -43.68 -9.30
C GLY A 17 14.90 -43.52 -10.48
N LEU A 18 13.60 -43.51 -10.18
CA LEU A 18 12.54 -43.21 -11.15
C LEU A 18 12.82 -41.90 -11.89
N PRO A 19 12.50 -41.79 -13.19
CA PRO A 19 12.82 -40.61 -13.98
C PRO A 19 12.15 -39.37 -13.37
N THR A 20 12.97 -38.42 -12.92
CA THR A 20 12.50 -37.12 -12.46
C THR A 20 12.32 -36.20 -13.67
N ARG A 21 11.13 -35.61 -13.79
CA ARG A 21 10.83 -34.64 -14.84
C ARG A 21 11.66 -33.38 -14.56
N VAL A 22 12.64 -33.10 -15.40
CA VAL A 22 13.43 -31.87 -15.32
C VAL A 22 12.52 -30.70 -15.72
N PRO A 23 12.26 -29.70 -14.85
CA PRO A 23 11.49 -28.53 -15.24
C PRO A 23 12.29 -27.77 -16.29
N GLN A 24 11.75 -27.70 -17.51
CA GLN A 24 12.38 -26.93 -18.57
C GLN A 24 12.32 -25.44 -18.16
N PRO A 25 13.44 -24.69 -18.24
CA PRO A 25 13.42 -23.26 -17.96
C PRO A 25 12.41 -22.62 -18.90
N ARG A 26 11.34 -22.06 -18.34
CA ARG A 26 10.39 -21.28 -19.13
C ARG A 26 11.16 -20.10 -19.69
N GLN A 27 11.29 -20.02 -21.02
CA GLN A 27 11.76 -18.80 -21.66
C GLN A 27 10.85 -17.66 -21.18
N GLY A 28 11.42 -16.74 -20.41
CA GLY A 28 10.69 -15.59 -19.89
C GLY A 28 10.11 -14.82 -21.08
N GLY A 29 8.78 -14.86 -21.21
CA GLY A 29 8.10 -14.12 -22.27
C GLY A 29 8.44 -12.64 -22.17
N ARG A 30 8.47 -11.97 -23.34
CA ARG A 30 8.62 -10.52 -23.48
C ARG A 30 7.48 -9.70 -22.84
N HIS A 31 6.62 -10.37 -22.07
CA HIS A 31 5.52 -9.84 -21.27
C HIS A 31 5.93 -9.49 -19.84
N ARG A 32 7.13 -9.86 -19.38
CA ARG A 32 7.70 -9.24 -18.17
C ARG A 32 8.40 -7.94 -18.55
N ARG A 33 7.63 -6.97 -19.03
CA ARG A 33 7.92 -5.61 -18.58
C ARG A 33 7.21 -5.53 -17.23
N PRO A 34 7.92 -5.42 -16.09
CA PRO A 34 7.28 -4.75 -14.98
C PRO A 34 6.83 -3.40 -15.56
N ASP A 35 5.55 -3.08 -15.48
CA ASP A 35 5.08 -1.76 -15.84
C ASP A 35 6.04 -0.76 -15.22
N SER A 36 6.69 0.08 -16.03
CA SER A 36 7.61 1.08 -15.49
C SER A 36 6.84 1.88 -14.46
N HIS A 37 7.25 1.79 -13.19
CA HIS A 37 6.75 2.64 -12.11
C HIS A 37 7.16 4.11 -12.28
N GLU A 38 7.89 4.43 -13.37
CA GLU A 38 8.16 5.78 -13.80
C GLU A 38 6.86 6.43 -14.26
N LEU A 39 6.27 7.20 -13.35
CA LEU A 39 5.18 8.09 -13.67
C LEU A 39 5.71 9.19 -14.61
N PRO A 40 4.87 9.69 -15.54
CA PRO A 40 5.27 10.76 -16.44
C PRO A 40 5.87 11.94 -15.65
N GLU A 41 6.87 12.63 -16.22
CA GLU A 41 7.52 13.81 -15.64
C GLU A 41 6.53 14.95 -15.27
N ALA A 42 5.28 14.84 -15.73
CA ALA A 42 4.14 15.71 -15.45
C ALA A 42 3.06 15.10 -14.52
N ALA A 43 3.41 14.13 -13.66
CA ALA A 43 2.46 13.55 -12.72
C ALA A 43 1.93 14.62 -11.75
N LYS A 44 0.60 14.74 -11.66
CA LYS A 44 -0.03 15.66 -10.72
C LYS A 44 0.35 15.26 -9.29
N PRO A 45 0.65 16.23 -8.39
CA PRO A 45 0.90 15.91 -7.00
C PRO A 45 -0.32 15.21 -6.38
N LEU A 46 -0.05 14.23 -5.52
CA LEU A 46 -1.06 13.54 -4.73
C LEU A 46 -1.21 14.23 -3.38
N ILE A 47 -2.42 14.60 -3.01
CA ILE A 47 -2.74 15.10 -1.68
C ILE A 47 -3.44 13.97 -0.93
N LEU A 48 -2.79 13.43 0.11
CA LEU A 48 -3.38 12.43 1.00
C LEU A 48 -4.15 13.16 2.09
N ALA A 49 -5.48 13.15 1.94
CA ALA A 49 -6.39 13.97 2.72
C ALA A 49 -7.06 13.16 3.82
N VAL A 50 -6.91 13.59 5.08
CA VAL A 50 -7.55 12.93 6.23
C VAL A 50 -8.47 13.90 6.94
N PRO A 51 -9.79 13.76 6.80
CA PRO A 51 -10.74 14.58 7.55
C PRO A 51 -10.64 14.30 9.05
N GLY A 52 -10.64 15.37 9.85
CA GLY A 52 -10.67 15.26 11.30
C GLY A 52 -10.02 16.45 12.01
N PRO A 53 -10.17 16.51 13.34
CA PRO A 53 -9.48 17.52 14.13
C PRO A 53 -7.97 17.31 14.08
N ALA A 54 -7.21 18.39 13.87
CA ALA A 54 -5.77 18.33 13.84
C ALA A 54 -5.21 17.88 15.20
N SER A 55 -4.35 16.87 15.18
CA SER A 55 -3.57 16.44 16.33
C SER A 55 -2.19 15.98 15.89
N GLU A 56 -1.20 16.07 16.78
CA GLU A 56 0.16 15.60 16.50
C GLU A 56 0.19 14.12 16.14
N ALA A 57 -0.60 13.29 16.84
CA ALA A 57 -0.72 11.87 16.56
C ALA A 57 -1.28 11.58 15.16
N LEU A 58 -2.33 12.30 14.75
CA LEU A 58 -2.89 12.15 13.42
C LEU A 58 -1.91 12.65 12.36
N ALA A 59 -1.30 13.82 12.55
CA ALA A 59 -0.31 14.36 11.62
C ALA A 59 0.89 13.42 11.42
N ALA A 60 1.41 12.83 12.51
CA ALA A 60 2.47 11.84 12.46
C ALA A 60 2.04 10.59 11.68
N LEU A 61 0.85 10.05 11.97
CA LEU A 61 0.29 8.88 11.28
C LEU A 61 0.14 9.11 9.77
N VAL A 62 -0.40 10.26 9.36
CA VAL A 62 -0.55 10.59 7.93
C VAL A 62 0.82 10.83 7.27
N GLY A 63 1.78 11.39 8.01
CA GLY A 63 3.17 11.50 7.59
C GLY A 63 3.82 10.15 7.29
N GLU A 64 3.66 9.17 8.18
CA GLU A 64 4.15 7.80 7.99
C GLU A 64 3.50 7.12 6.79
N VAL A 65 2.19 7.32 6.57
CA VAL A 65 1.52 6.85 5.36
C VAL A 65 2.12 7.41 4.10
N ALA A 66 2.39 8.72 4.08
CA ALA A 66 3.03 9.35 2.93
C ALA A 66 4.46 8.82 2.73
N LEU A 67 5.21 8.51 3.79
CA LEU A 67 6.55 7.93 3.68
C LEU A 67 6.51 6.55 3.03
N LEU A 68 5.62 5.67 3.49
CA LEU A 68 5.45 4.33 2.91
C LEU A 68 4.96 4.41 1.45
N ALA A 69 3.98 5.26 1.16
CA ALA A 69 3.50 5.46 -0.21
C ALA A 69 4.60 5.98 -1.15
N ARG A 70 5.48 6.88 -0.69
CA ARG A 70 6.61 7.38 -1.49
C ARG A 70 7.67 6.31 -1.75
N ALA A 71 7.84 5.35 -0.84
CA ALA A 71 8.78 4.24 -1.04
C ALA A 71 8.34 3.36 -2.21
N ASP A 72 7.03 3.13 -2.35
CA ASP A 72 6.45 2.32 -3.43
C ASP A 72 6.17 3.11 -4.72
N LEU A 73 5.86 4.41 -4.59
CA LEU A 73 5.49 5.30 -5.70
C LEU A 73 6.58 6.33 -5.99
N THR A 74 7.73 5.84 -6.45
CA THR A 74 8.89 6.69 -6.74
C THR A 74 8.55 7.76 -7.78
N GLY A 75 8.89 9.02 -7.51
CA GLY A 75 8.67 10.13 -8.44
C GLY A 75 7.35 10.88 -8.29
N LEU A 76 6.46 10.46 -7.37
CA LEU A 76 5.28 11.26 -7.01
C LEU A 76 5.59 12.27 -5.91
N ASP A 77 5.14 13.51 -6.14
CA ASP A 77 4.98 14.49 -5.07
C ASP A 77 3.73 14.15 -4.26
N ILE A 78 3.92 13.47 -3.13
CA ILE A 78 2.86 13.09 -2.19
C ILE A 78 2.86 14.09 -1.03
N ARG A 79 1.73 14.72 -0.75
CA ARG A 79 1.55 15.73 0.30
C ARG A 79 0.50 15.26 1.31
N PRO A 80 0.89 14.85 2.53
CA PRO A 80 -0.06 14.51 3.58
C PRO A 80 -0.73 15.77 4.14
N ILE A 81 -2.04 15.72 4.38
CA ILE A 81 -2.79 16.80 5.03
C ILE A 81 -3.91 16.25 5.92
N VAL A 82 -4.06 16.85 7.10
CA VAL A 82 -5.27 16.73 7.91
C VAL A 82 -6.22 17.86 7.52
N ILE A 83 -7.46 17.53 7.21
CA ILE A 83 -8.48 18.48 6.79
C ILE A 83 -9.43 18.73 7.96
N GLU A 84 -9.31 19.91 8.55
CA GLU A 84 -10.27 20.40 9.53
C GLU A 84 -11.55 20.92 8.85
N ALA A 85 -12.60 21.16 9.63
CA ALA A 85 -13.92 21.52 9.10
C ALA A 85 -13.92 22.83 8.27
N ASP A 86 -12.99 23.74 8.52
CA ASP A 86 -12.86 25.01 7.78
C ASP A 86 -12.10 24.87 6.45
N ASN A 87 -11.42 23.75 6.24
CA ASN A 87 -10.60 23.42 5.08
C ASN A 87 -9.50 24.46 4.74
N THR A 88 -9.07 25.26 5.71
CA THR A 88 -8.11 26.35 5.49
C THR A 88 -6.79 25.85 4.89
N ASP A 89 -6.28 24.74 5.43
CA ASP A 89 -5.02 24.14 5.00
C ASP A 89 -5.11 23.56 3.59
N LEU A 90 -6.22 22.90 3.24
CA LEU A 90 -6.42 22.36 1.90
C LEU A 90 -6.47 23.50 0.88
N ALA A 91 -7.21 24.55 1.18
CA ALA A 91 -7.29 25.73 0.32
C ALA A 91 -5.93 26.42 0.16
N ALA A 92 -5.10 26.45 1.20
CA ALA A 92 -3.75 27.01 1.15
C ALA A 92 -2.83 26.20 0.22
N ILE A 93 -2.84 24.87 0.31
CA ILE A 93 -2.08 23.99 -0.59
C ILE A 93 -2.53 24.19 -2.04
N MET A 94 -3.84 24.24 -2.27
CA MET A 94 -4.40 24.32 -3.62
C MET A 94 -4.15 25.67 -4.29
N ARG A 95 -4.21 26.80 -3.57
CA ARG A 95 -3.86 28.12 -4.11
C ARG A 95 -2.41 28.21 -4.62
N GLY A 96 -1.51 27.37 -4.11
CA GLY A 96 -0.12 27.30 -4.54
C GLY A 96 0.14 26.28 -5.67
N ALA A 97 -0.88 25.58 -6.15
CA ALA A 97 -0.76 24.51 -7.14
C ALA A 97 -1.63 24.80 -8.38
N SER A 98 -1.20 24.33 -9.55
CA SER A 98 -1.99 24.40 -10.79
C SER A 98 -2.78 23.12 -11.07
N ALA A 99 -2.43 22.01 -10.43
CA ALA A 99 -3.11 20.72 -10.53
C ALA A 99 -2.79 19.85 -9.30
N ALA A 100 -3.72 18.97 -8.91
CA ALA A 100 -3.48 17.91 -7.92
C ALA A 100 -4.56 16.83 -7.97
N VAL A 101 -4.26 15.64 -7.45
CA VAL A 101 -5.25 14.60 -7.14
C VAL A 101 -5.40 14.49 -5.62
N VAL A 102 -6.61 14.71 -5.12
CA VAL A 102 -6.94 14.63 -3.70
C VAL A 102 -7.51 13.24 -3.40
N VAL A 103 -6.82 12.48 -2.54
CA VAL A 103 -7.20 11.14 -2.12
C VAL A 103 -7.70 11.18 -0.68
N PRO A 104 -9.02 11.04 -0.43
CA PRO A 104 -9.54 10.97 0.93
C PRO A 104 -9.20 9.62 1.55
N LEU A 105 -8.42 9.62 2.64
CA LEU A 105 -8.11 8.43 3.44
C LEU A 105 -9.27 8.07 4.38
N LEU A 106 -10.44 7.83 3.78
CA LEU A 106 -11.66 7.42 4.45
C LEU A 106 -12.00 5.98 4.04
N LEU A 107 -12.46 5.17 5.00
CA LEU A 107 -12.90 3.79 4.71
C LEU A 107 -14.22 3.77 3.92
N GLY A 108 -15.09 4.74 4.17
CA GLY A 108 -16.42 4.83 3.57
C GLY A 108 -16.83 6.27 3.26
N PRO A 109 -17.96 6.46 2.56
CA PRO A 109 -18.44 7.78 2.19
C PRO A 109 -18.75 8.63 3.42
N ASP A 110 -18.24 9.86 3.43
CA ASP A 110 -18.60 10.92 4.36
C ASP A 110 -19.10 12.11 3.52
N PRO A 111 -20.41 12.42 3.55
CA PRO A 111 -20.98 13.49 2.74
C PRO A 111 -20.50 14.88 3.18
N VAL A 112 -20.16 15.07 4.46
CA VAL A 112 -19.67 16.36 4.97
C VAL A 112 -18.24 16.58 4.49
N ALA A 113 -17.36 15.60 4.68
CA ALA A 113 -15.98 15.68 4.19
C ALA A 113 -15.92 15.81 2.66
N ALA A 114 -16.80 15.11 1.94
CA ALA A 114 -16.90 15.22 0.48
C ALA A 114 -17.34 16.63 0.06
N ALA A 115 -18.43 17.16 0.63
CA ALA A 115 -18.93 18.49 0.30
C ALA A 115 -17.92 19.59 0.60
N HIS A 116 -17.22 19.49 1.73
CA HIS A 116 -16.16 20.41 2.12
C HIS A 116 -14.99 20.40 1.14
N THR A 117 -14.51 19.22 0.77
CA THR A 117 -13.43 19.08 -0.21
C THR A 117 -13.86 19.61 -1.58
N ASP A 118 -15.06 19.24 -2.03
CA ASP A 118 -15.60 19.66 -3.33
C ASP A 118 -15.80 21.19 -3.40
N ALA A 119 -16.18 21.84 -2.29
CA ALA A 119 -16.27 23.30 -2.21
C ALA A 119 -14.91 23.98 -2.40
N VAL A 120 -13.84 23.47 -1.79
CA VAL A 120 -12.48 24.01 -1.98
C VAL A 120 -12.00 23.81 -3.42
N LEU A 121 -12.27 22.64 -4.01
CA LEU A 121 -11.95 22.35 -5.40
C LEU A 121 -12.64 23.31 -6.35
N ALA A 122 -13.94 23.57 -6.15
CA ALA A 122 -14.71 24.48 -6.98
C ALA A 122 -14.28 25.96 -6.84
N ALA A 123 -13.75 26.35 -5.68
CA ALA A 123 -13.31 27.71 -5.39
C ALA A 123 -11.87 28.02 -5.82
N THR A 124 -11.11 27.02 -6.27
CA THR A 124 -9.70 27.18 -6.63
C THR A 124 -9.49 27.03 -8.13
N GLU A 125 -8.76 27.97 -8.74
CA GLU A 125 -8.36 27.87 -10.15
C GLU A 125 -7.28 26.79 -10.34
N GLY A 126 -7.52 25.84 -11.24
CA GLY A 126 -6.55 24.77 -11.57
C GLY A 126 -7.23 23.44 -11.93
N GLU A 127 -6.42 22.42 -12.18
CA GLU A 127 -6.86 21.08 -12.56
C GLU A 127 -6.82 20.12 -11.36
N PHE A 128 -7.84 20.19 -10.52
CA PHE A 128 -7.95 19.38 -9.31
C PHE A 128 -8.96 18.25 -9.47
N THR A 129 -8.64 17.08 -8.92
CA THR A 129 -9.56 15.93 -8.97
C THR A 129 -9.57 15.23 -7.63
N ARG A 130 -10.76 15.02 -7.05
CA ARG A 130 -10.92 14.17 -5.87
C ARG A 130 -11.21 12.74 -6.31
N THR A 131 -10.56 11.76 -5.69
CA THR A 131 -10.87 10.33 -5.92
C THR A 131 -12.08 9.88 -5.09
N GLY A 132 -12.52 8.64 -5.30
CA GLY A 132 -13.34 7.95 -4.32
C GLY A 132 -12.61 7.76 -2.99
N VAL A 133 -13.37 7.40 -1.96
CA VAL A 133 -12.85 6.89 -0.68
C VAL A 133 -12.16 5.54 -0.88
N LEU A 134 -11.38 5.07 0.09
CA LEU A 134 -10.68 3.78 0.00
C LEU A 134 -11.66 2.62 -0.26
N GLY A 135 -12.85 2.69 0.35
CA GLY A 135 -13.93 1.74 0.10
C GLY A 135 -13.57 0.32 0.54
N PRO A 136 -14.35 -0.70 0.14
CA PRO A 136 -14.08 -2.09 0.49
C PRO A 136 -12.91 -2.65 -0.34
N HIS A 137 -11.67 -2.37 0.06
CA HIS A 137 -10.46 -2.88 -0.59
C HIS A 137 -9.95 -4.16 0.08
N PRO A 138 -9.51 -5.20 -0.67
CA PRO A 138 -8.99 -6.45 -0.09
C PRO A 138 -7.89 -6.26 0.96
N PHE A 139 -6.97 -5.32 0.75
CA PHE A 139 -5.93 -4.99 1.75
C PHE A 139 -6.48 -4.48 3.09
N LEU A 140 -7.64 -3.80 3.11
CA LEU A 140 -8.27 -3.41 4.37
C LEU A 140 -8.75 -4.63 5.15
N ALA A 141 -9.22 -5.67 4.45
CA ALA A 141 -9.61 -6.94 5.08
C ALA A 141 -8.38 -7.68 5.63
N GLU A 142 -7.24 -7.62 4.96
CA GLU A 142 -5.98 -8.19 5.46
C GLU A 142 -5.51 -7.48 6.73
N VAL A 143 -5.50 -6.14 6.74
CA VAL A 143 -5.11 -5.37 7.93
C VAL A 143 -6.11 -5.57 9.08
N LEU A 144 -7.41 -5.66 8.78
CA LEU A 144 -8.41 -6.02 9.80
C LEU A 144 -8.10 -7.38 10.43
N HIS A 145 -7.77 -8.39 9.61
CA HIS A 145 -7.39 -9.71 10.10
C HIS A 145 -6.12 -9.66 10.95
N GLU A 146 -5.13 -8.84 10.58
CA GLU A 146 -3.91 -8.64 11.38
C GLU A 146 -4.24 -8.04 12.75
N ARG A 147 -5.06 -6.98 12.81
CA ARG A 147 -5.53 -6.41 14.09
C ARG A 147 -6.28 -7.41 14.95
N LEU A 148 -7.14 -8.23 14.34
CA LEU A 148 -7.83 -9.31 15.06
C LEU A 148 -6.85 -10.38 15.56
N SER A 149 -5.80 -10.68 14.80
CA SER A 149 -4.76 -11.62 15.22
C SER A 149 -3.93 -11.07 16.38
N GLU A 150 -3.56 -9.78 16.35
CA GLU A 150 -2.88 -9.09 17.46
C GLU A 150 -3.74 -9.11 18.73
N ALA A 151 -5.06 -8.98 18.59
CA ALA A 151 -6.01 -9.10 19.69
C ALA A 151 -6.29 -10.55 20.13
N GLY A 152 -5.67 -11.56 19.49
CA GLY A 152 -5.90 -12.98 19.79
C GLY A 152 -7.25 -13.54 19.31
N LEU A 153 -7.97 -12.79 18.48
CA LEU A 153 -9.30 -13.13 17.94
C LEU A 153 -9.22 -13.88 16.60
N ALA A 154 -8.08 -13.88 15.94
CA ALA A 154 -7.84 -14.59 14.68
C ALA A 154 -6.49 -15.31 14.67
N ARG A 155 -6.36 -16.35 13.83
CA ARG A 155 -5.07 -17.01 13.59
C ARG A 155 -4.26 -16.23 12.56
N ALA A 156 -3.00 -15.92 12.87
CA ALA A 156 -2.10 -15.15 12.00
C ALA A 156 -1.96 -15.72 10.57
N ASP A 157 -2.01 -17.04 10.40
CA ASP A 157 -1.57 -17.69 9.15
C ASP A 157 -2.65 -17.86 8.06
N ARG A 158 -3.93 -17.51 8.30
CA ARG A 158 -5.00 -17.80 7.33
C ARG A 158 -5.16 -16.74 6.22
N ALA A 159 -4.79 -15.48 6.47
CA ALA A 159 -4.90 -14.41 5.48
C ALA A 159 -3.79 -14.48 4.40
N ARG A 160 -2.57 -14.91 4.78
CA ARG A 160 -1.41 -15.00 3.89
C ARG A 160 -1.56 -16.01 2.73
N LEU A 161 -2.65 -16.79 2.70
CA LEU A 161 -2.93 -17.79 1.66
C LEU A 161 -3.94 -17.31 0.59
N PHE A 162 -4.51 -16.10 0.71
CA PHE A 162 -5.53 -15.60 -0.24
C PHE A 162 -5.00 -14.61 -1.30
N SER A 163 -3.77 -14.12 -1.18
CA SER A 163 -3.20 -13.17 -2.15
C SER A 163 -1.90 -13.69 -2.78
N VAL A 164 -1.91 -13.84 -4.11
CA VAL A 164 -0.71 -14.00 -4.97
C VAL A 164 -0.35 -12.65 -5.61
N ALA A 165 -0.87 -11.54 -5.10
CA ALA A 165 -0.35 -10.23 -5.48
C ALA A 165 0.98 -10.02 -4.75
N THR A 166 2.02 -9.70 -5.52
CA THR A 166 3.29 -9.18 -5.00
C THR A 166 2.98 -8.12 -3.95
N ALA A 167 3.53 -8.25 -2.75
CA ALA A 167 3.33 -7.35 -1.64
C ALA A 167 3.42 -5.88 -2.10
N ALA A 168 2.29 -5.19 -2.07
CA ALA A 168 2.22 -3.74 -1.94
C ALA A 168 1.56 -3.54 -0.58
N GLU A 169 2.30 -2.99 0.38
CA GLU A 169 1.82 -2.82 1.75
C GLU A 169 0.69 -1.78 1.76
N GLY A 170 -0.41 -2.09 2.47
CA GLY A 170 -1.57 -1.20 2.60
C GLY A 170 -1.67 -0.65 4.02
N ILE A 171 -1.99 0.63 4.16
CA ILE A 171 -2.07 1.27 5.48
C ILE A 171 -3.50 1.67 5.76
N VAL A 172 -3.98 1.31 6.96
CA VAL A 172 -5.34 1.61 7.42
C VAL A 172 -5.31 2.75 8.41
N LEU A 173 -5.95 3.87 8.05
CA LEU A 173 -6.29 4.93 8.98
C LEU A 173 -7.72 4.77 9.48
N VAL A 174 -7.89 4.94 10.79
CA VAL A 174 -9.18 5.10 11.46
C VAL A 174 -9.12 6.46 12.14
N THR A 175 -10.05 7.35 11.79
CA THR A 175 -10.26 8.63 12.48
C THR A 175 -11.53 8.52 13.33
N THR A 176 -11.52 9.12 14.51
CA THR A 176 -12.68 9.19 15.39
C THR A 176 -13.69 10.20 14.84
N GLY A 177 -14.96 9.80 14.71
CA GLY A 177 -16.04 10.70 14.35
C GLY A 177 -16.14 11.88 15.34
N GLY A 178 -16.56 13.04 14.83
CA GLY A 178 -16.74 14.25 15.62
C GLY A 178 -17.84 14.11 16.69
N PRO A 179 -18.15 15.20 17.43
CA PRO A 179 -19.05 15.18 18.59
C PRO A 179 -20.52 14.77 18.32
N GLU A 180 -20.89 14.44 17.08
CA GLU A 180 -22.21 13.91 16.69
C GLU A 180 -22.16 12.47 16.13
N ALA A 181 -21.07 11.73 16.34
CA ALA A 181 -20.96 10.31 15.98
C ALA A 181 -21.56 9.36 17.04
#